data_AF-A0AAW0JUN6-F1
#
_entry.id   AF-A0AAW0JUN6-F1
#
_cell.length_a   1.000
_cell.length_b   1.000
_cell.length_c   1.000
_cell.angle_alpha   90.00
_cell.angle_beta   90.00
_cell.angle_gamma   90.00
#
_symmetry.space_group_name_H-M   'P 1'
#
loop_
_entity.id
_entity.type
_entity.pdbx_description
1 polymer ?
#
loop_
_entity_poly.entity_id
_entity_poly.type
_entity_poly.pdbx_seq_one_letter_code
_entity_poly.pdbx_strand_id
1 'polypeptide(L)' 'MANRWLRPEVYPLVNKEKRAAGVLDNFAEGEKYAEHFVRKFVRNKSPEIMPSVNNFFTDPNRS' A
#
# COMPACT_ATOMS: atom_id res chain seq x y z
N MET A 1 -51.20 -3.23 -10.29
CA MET A 1 -50.71 -2.76 -8.98
C MET A 1 -49.19 -2.67 -9.05
N ALA A 2 -48.60 -1.48 -8.88
CA ALA A 2 -47.16 -1.29 -8.97
C ALA A 2 -46.45 -1.78 -7.68
N ASN A 3 -45.41 -2.59 -7.88
CA ASN A 3 -44.52 -3.15 -6.88
C ASN A 3 -43.82 -2.02 -6.10
N ARG A 4 -44.09 -1.98 -4.78
CA ARG A 4 -43.62 -0.99 -3.78
C ARG A 4 -42.11 -0.70 -3.79
N TRP A 5 -41.31 -1.59 -4.41
CA TRP A 5 -39.85 -1.56 -4.46
C TRP A 5 -39.25 -0.70 -5.58
N LEU A 6 -40.05 -0.25 -6.55
CA LEU A 6 -39.60 0.63 -7.66
C LEU A 6 -39.79 2.13 -7.36
N ARG A 7 -39.70 2.52 -6.08
CA ARG A 7 -39.82 3.93 -5.67
C ARG A 7 -38.51 4.68 -5.98
N PRO A 8 -38.56 5.86 -6.64
CA PRO A 8 -37.37 6.68 -6.92
C PRO A 8 -36.64 7.17 -5.65
N GLU A 9 -37.27 7.07 -4.48
CA GLU A 9 -36.71 7.40 -3.16
C GLU A 9 -35.77 6.30 -2.62
N VAL A 10 -35.93 5.05 -3.09
CA VAL A 10 -35.21 3.87 -2.57
C VAL A 10 -34.01 3.53 -3.46
N TYR A 11 -34.10 3.79 -4.76
CA TYR A 11 -32.99 3.66 -5.71
C TYR A 11 -31.72 4.50 -5.43
N PRO A 12 -31.80 5.74 -4.88
CA PRO A 12 -30.62 6.56 -4.60
C PRO A 12 -29.71 5.98 -3.52
N LEU A 13 -30.23 5.08 -2.66
CA LEU A 13 -29.46 4.42 -1.60
C LEU A 13 -28.63 3.23 -2.11
N VAL A 14 -28.90 2.75 -3.33
CA VAL A 14 -28.18 1.65 -3.99
C VAL A 14 -27.15 2.19 -5.01
N ASN A 15 -26.99 3.52 -5.11
CA ASN A 15 -25.97 4.11 -5.95
C ASN A 15 -24.59 3.93 -5.32
N LYS A 16 -23.74 3.13 -5.99
CA LYS A 16 -22.33 2.87 -5.62
C LYS A 16 -21.41 4.07 -5.81
N GLU A 17 -21.96 5.27 -6.01
CA GLU A 17 -21.23 6.52 -6.24
C GLU A 17 -20.20 6.79 -5.12
N LYS A 18 -20.49 6.39 -3.88
CA LYS A 18 -19.57 6.53 -2.74
C LYS A 18 -18.45 5.48 -2.66
N ARG A 19 -18.36 4.51 -3.58
CA ARG A 19 -17.30 3.49 -3.57
C ARG A 19 -15.92 4.07 -3.88
N ALA A 20 -15.87 5.14 -4.68
CA ALA A 20 -14.62 5.84 -5.01
C ALA A 20 -14.18 6.84 -3.93
N ALA A 21 -15.09 7.25 -3.03
CA ALA A 21 -14.81 8.28 -2.03
C ALA A 21 -13.86 7.81 -0.92
N GLY A 22 -13.72 6.50 -0.68
CA GLY A 22 -12.87 5.96 0.39
C GLY A 22 -11.36 5.98 0.13
N VAL A 23 -10.92 6.42 -1.07
CA VAL A 23 -9.50 6.41 -1.47
C VAL A 23 -8.91 7.82 -1.51
N LEU A 24 -9.74 8.87 -1.55
CA LEU A 24 -9.27 10.23 -1.85
C LEU A 24 -8.40 10.85 -0.75
N ASP A 25 -8.69 10.55 0.52
CA ASP A 25 -8.01 11.16 1.68
C ASP A 25 -6.67 10.49 2.05
N ASN A 26 -6.36 9.33 1.45
CA ASN A 26 -5.18 8.54 1.80
C ASN A 26 -3.93 8.85 0.96
N PHE A 27 -3.99 9.82 0.04
CA PHE A 27 -2.83 10.19 -0.77
C PHE A 27 -1.67 10.70 0.11
N ALA A 28 -1.96 11.59 1.06
CA ALA A 28 -0.96 12.14 1.97
C ALA A 28 -0.38 11.08 2.91
N GLU A 29 -1.18 10.09 3.32
CA GLU A 29 -0.71 8.96 4.13
C GLU A 29 0.15 8.00 3.30
N GLY A 30 -0.26 7.69 2.07
CA GLY A 30 0.50 6.89 1.12
C GLY A 30 1.87 7.50 0.79
N GLU A 31 1.93 8.82 0.60
CA GLU A 31 3.20 9.54 0.44
C GLU A 31 4.09 9.43 1.68
N LYS A 32 3.54 9.62 2.88
CA LYS A 32 4.31 9.47 4.14
C LYS A 32 4.89 8.06 4.32
N TYR A 33 4.14 7.01 4.00
CA TYR A 33 4.65 5.63 4.05
C TYR A 33 5.67 5.34 2.95
N ALA A 34 5.44 5.85 1.73
CA ALA A 34 6.37 5.69 0.62
C ALA A 34 7.70 6.39 0.91
N GLU A 35 7.64 7.56 1.56
CA GLU A 35 8.79 8.42 1.83
C GLU A 35 9.45 8.22 3.21
N HIS A 36 9.05 7.20 3.97
CA HIS A 36 9.64 6.93 5.28
C HIS A 36 11.18 6.81 5.20
N PHE A 37 11.88 7.55 6.06
CA PHE A 37 13.36 7.60 6.14
C PHE A 37 14.05 6.22 6.12
N VAL A 38 13.64 5.30 6.99
CA VAL A 38 14.16 3.92 7.04
C VAL A 38 13.98 3.22 5.69
N ARG A 39 12.83 3.39 5.05
CA ARG A 39 12.54 2.77 3.75
C ARG A 39 13.40 3.37 2.64
N LYS A 40 13.61 4.70 2.63
CA LYS A 40 14.55 5.37 1.72
C LYS A 40 15.99 4.88 1.92
N PHE A 41 16.42 4.71 3.18
CA PHE A 41 17.77 4.23 3.52
C PHE A 41 18.01 2.77 3.11
N VAL A 42 17.02 1.89 3.27
CA VAL A 42 17.13 0.46 2.96
C VAL A 42 16.96 0.17 1.45
N ARG A 43 16.33 1.06 0.68
CA ARG A 43 16.00 0.84 -0.74
C ARG A 43 17.19 0.47 -1.63
N ASN A 44 18.39 0.97 -1.34
CA ASN A 44 19.60 0.73 -2.13
C ASN A 44 20.53 -0.34 -1.52
N LYS A 45 20.08 -1.04 -0.48
CA LYS A 45 20.87 -2.08 0.20
C LYS A 45 20.39 -3.47 -0.24
N SER A 46 21.32 -4.42 -0.31
CA SER A 46 20.97 -5.82 -0.49
C SER A 46 20.17 -6.33 0.72
N PRO A 47 19.15 -7.18 0.49
CA PRO A 47 18.37 -7.77 1.58
C PRO A 47 19.19 -8.88 2.25
N GLU A 48 20.05 -8.49 3.19
CA GLU A 48 20.92 -9.39 3.94
C GLU A 48 20.71 -9.23 5.45
N ILE A 49 20.64 -10.35 6.17
CA ILE A 49 20.44 -10.37 7.63
C ILE A 49 21.73 -9.97 8.35
N MET A 50 22.90 -10.43 7.87
CA MET A 50 24.22 -10.15 8.46
C MET A 50 25.29 -9.99 7.38
N PRO A 51 25.45 -8.78 6.81
CA PRO A 51 26.37 -8.56 5.69
C PRO A 51 27.83 -8.90 6.01
N SER A 52 28.27 -8.65 7.25
CA SER A 52 29.64 -8.97 7.68
C SER A 52 29.93 -10.47 7.73
N VAL A 53 28.94 -11.27 8.15
CA VAL A 53 29.04 -12.73 8.23
C VAL A 53 28.99 -13.33 6.83
N ASN A 54 28.07 -12.85 5.98
CA ASN A 54 28.02 -13.28 4.58
C ASN A 54 29.35 -12.99 3.88
N ASN A 55 29.84 -11.75 3.93
CA ASN A 55 31.13 -11.37 3.33
C ASN A 55 32.32 -12.13 3.92
N PHE A 56 32.23 -12.64 5.14
CA PHE A 56 33.29 -13.48 5.72
C PHE A 56 33.35 -14.87 5.07
N PHE A 57 32.21 -15.46 4.74
CA PHE A 57 32.14 -16.81 4.16
C PHE A 57 32.12 -16.83 2.62
N THR A 58 31.72 -15.74 1.95
CA THR A 58 31.51 -15.71 0.50
C THR A 58 32.59 -14.99 -0.30
N ASP A 59 33.48 -14.21 0.33
CA ASP A 59 34.50 -13.44 -0.38
C ASP A 59 35.74 -14.30 -0.70
N PRO A 60 35.98 -14.66 -1.97
CA PRO A 60 37.07 -15.56 -2.37
C PRO A 60 38.46 -14.91 -2.23
N ASN A 61 38.55 -13.58 -2.08
CA ASN A 61 39.81 -12.88 -1.86
C ASN A 61 40.21 -12.81 -0.38
N ARG A 62 39.36 -13.33 0.52
CA ARG A 62 39.56 -13.33 1.96
C ARG A 62 40.02 -14.68 2.51
N SER A 63 40.07 -15.71 1.67
CA SER A 63 40.54 -17.08 1.94
C SER A 63 41.98 -17.32 1.47
#